data_AF-A0A3N5NY97-F1
#
_entry.id   AF-A0A3N5NY97-F1
#
_cell.length_a   1.000
_cell.length_b   1.000
_cell.length_c   1.000
_cell.angle_alpha   90.00
_cell.angle_beta   90.00
_cell.angle_gamma   90.00
#
_symmetry.space_group_name_H-M   'P 1'
#
loop_
_entity.id
_entity.type
_entity.pdbx_description
1 polymer ?
#
loop_
_entity_poly.entity_id
_entity_poly.type
_entity_poly.pdbx_seq_one_letter_code
_entity_poly.pdbx_strand_id
1 'polypeptide(L)' 'MDKPVTAREREILELISQGFSTKEIAYRLYISEETVKSHRHHLFNKFSARNSPHLIQKALCEGVLKDVITTAFDQNHLKG' A
#
# COMPACT_ATOMS: atom_id res chain seq x y z
N MET A 1 13.51 16.00 8.46
CA MET A 1 12.43 16.40 7.53
C MET A 1 11.47 15.22 7.46
N ASP A 2 10.67 15.10 8.52
CA ASP A 2 9.97 13.87 8.88
C ASP A 2 8.48 14.14 8.68
N LYS A 3 7.98 13.92 7.45
CA LYS A 3 6.53 13.91 7.26
C LYS A 3 6.05 12.55 7.78
N PRO A 4 5.32 12.47 8.90
CA PRO A 4 4.79 11.19 9.37
C PRO A 4 3.84 10.64 8.32
N VAL A 5 3.86 9.33 8.09
CA VAL A 5 2.86 8.65 7.25
C VAL A 5 1.49 8.89 7.86
N THR A 6 0.61 9.52 7.10
CA THR A 6 -0.75 9.80 7.56
C THR A 6 -1.53 8.49 7.70
N ALA A 7 -2.60 8.48 8.50
CA ALA A 7 -3.43 7.28 8.69
C ALA A 7 -3.92 6.71 7.35
N ARG A 8 -4.36 7.58 6.41
CA ARG A 8 -4.78 7.17 5.07
C ARG A 8 -3.67 6.55 4.23
N GLU A 9 -2.47 7.14 4.27
CA GLU A 9 -1.32 6.57 3.57
C GLU A 9 -0.93 5.20 4.16
N ARG A 10 -1.04 5.03 5.48
CA ARG A 10 -0.81 3.75 6.15
C ARG A 10 -1.85 2.70 5.73
N GLU A 11 -3.14 3.03 5.74
CA GLU A 11 -4.20 2.11 5.28
C GLU A 11 -3.94 1.64 3.84
N ILE A 12 -3.58 2.56 2.94
CA ILE A 12 -3.26 2.23 1.55
C ILE A 12 -2.04 1.32 1.48
N LEU A 13 -1.00 1.62 2.26
CA LEU A 13 0.22 0.82 2.35
C LEU A 13 -0.04 -0.60 2.87
N GLU A 14 -0.90 -0.74 3.88
CA GLU A 14 -1.35 -2.03 4.41
C GLU A 14 -2.11 -2.83 3.36
N LEU A 15 -3.02 -2.20 2.62
CA LEU A 15 -3.74 -2.88 1.55
C LEU A 15 -2.82 -3.28 0.39
N ILE A 16 -1.81 -2.46 0.06
CA ILE A 16 -0.78 -2.81 -0.91
C ILE A 16 0.05 -4.01 -0.44
N SER A 17 0.37 -4.06 0.85
CA SER A 17 1.11 -5.18 1.44
C SER A 17 0.33 -6.50 1.41
N GLN A 18 -1.01 -6.41 1.45
CA GLN A 18 -1.92 -7.53 1.29
C GLN A 18 -2.13 -7.96 -0.18
N GLY A 19 -1.52 -7.25 -1.14
CA GLY A 19 -1.61 -7.58 -2.56
C GLY A 19 -2.83 -7.01 -3.28
N PHE A 20 -3.62 -6.14 -2.66
CA PHE A 20 -4.79 -5.56 -3.30
C PHE A 20 -4.43 -4.64 -4.46
N SER A 21 -5.20 -4.72 -5.54
CA SER A 21 -5.08 -3.82 -6.68
C SER A 21 -5.59 -2.41 -6.35
N THR A 22 -5.16 -1.41 -7.12
CA THR A 22 -5.63 -0.01 -6.96
C THR A 22 -7.16 0.10 -6.96
N LYS A 23 -7.84 -0.72 -7.76
CA LYS A 23 -9.30 -0.80 -7.84
C LYS A 23 -9.92 -1.30 -6.55
N GLU A 24 -9.38 -2.38 -6.02
CA GLU A 24 -9.84 -2.98 -4.78
C GLU A 24 -9.57 -2.09 -3.57
N ILE A 25 -8.45 -1.38 -3.56
CA ILE A 25 -8.12 -0.38 -2.55
C ILE A 25 -9.12 0.78 -2.61
N ALA A 26 -9.40 1.28 -3.81
CA ALA A 26 -10.38 2.35 -4.04
C ALA A 26 -11.77 1.95 -3.52
N TYR A 27 -12.20 0.73 -3.84
CA TYR A 27 -13.46 0.16 -3.36
C TYR A 27 -13.50 0.03 -1.84
N ARG A 28 -12.46 -0.53 -1.21
CA ARG A 28 -12.39 -0.73 0.25
C ARG A 28 -12.36 0.58 1.03
N LEU A 29 -11.67 1.59 0.51
CA LEU A 29 -11.51 2.89 1.16
C LEU A 29 -12.61 3.91 0.79
N TYR A 30 -13.56 3.52 -0.07
CA TYR A 30 -14.63 4.37 -0.61
C TYR A 30 -14.08 5.66 -1.25
N ILE A 31 -13.00 5.55 -2.03
CA ILE A 31 -12.36 6.67 -2.74
C ILE A 31 -12.16 6.32 -4.21
N SER A 32 -11.88 7.32 -5.05
CA SER A 32 -11.59 7.09 -6.47
C SER A 32 -10.23 6.44 -6.70
N GLU A 33 -10.11 5.64 -7.75
CA GLU A 33 -8.83 5.04 -8.17
C GLU A 33 -7.72 6.10 -8.38
N GLU A 34 -8.09 7.28 -8.89
CA GLU A 34 -7.17 8.41 -9.04
C GLU A 34 -6.63 8.90 -7.70
N THR A 35 -7.49 8.99 -6.69
CA THR A 35 -7.09 9.35 -5.33
C THR A 35 -6.11 8.33 -4.76
N VAL A 36 -6.36 7.03 -4.97
CA VAL A 36 -5.42 5.97 -4.58
C VAL A 36 -4.08 6.11 -5.31
N LYS A 37 -4.08 6.40 -6.62
CA LYS A 37 -2.85 6.63 -7.39
C LYS A 37 -2.05 7.82 -6.84
N SER A 38 -2.72 8.92 -6.51
CA SER A 38 -2.06 10.09 -5.90
C SER A 38 -1.45 9.74 -4.54
N HIS A 39 -2.17 9.04 -3.68
CA HIS A 39 -1.62 8.57 -2.40
C HIS A 39 -0.44 7.62 -2.57
N ARG A 40 -0.51 6.69 -3.54
CA ARG A 40 0.61 5.80 -3.89
C ARG A 40 1.81 6.60 -4.35
N HIS A 41 1.62 7.59 -5.20
CA HIS A 41 2.71 8.45 -5.67
C HIS A 41 3.38 9.18 -4.51
N HIS A 42 2.60 9.71 -3.56
CA HIS A 42 3.12 10.33 -2.36
C HIS A 42 3.90 9.34 -1.49
N LEU A 43 3.37 8.13 -1.27
CA LEU A 43 4.06 7.05 -0.57
C LEU A 43 5.39 6.69 -1.26
N PHE A 44 5.39 6.50 -2.58
CA PHE A 44 6.61 6.19 -3.33
C PHE A 44 7.66 7.28 -3.20
N ASN A 45 7.26 8.56 -3.30
CA ASN A 45 8.17 9.67 -3.15
C ASN A 45 8.73 9.75 -1.72
N LYS A 46 7.86 9.59 -0.72
CA LYS A 46 8.18 9.66 0.70
C LYS A 46 9.14 8.58 1.16
N PHE A 47 8.87 7.33 0.77
CA PHE A 47 9.75 6.21 1.04
C PHE A 47 10.89 6.11 0.02
N SER A 48 10.93 6.95 -1.03
CA SER A 48 11.88 6.80 -2.15
C SER A 48 11.91 5.37 -2.69
N ALA A 49 10.74 4.77 -2.84
CA ALA A 49 10.57 3.40 -3.29
C ALA A 49 10.31 3.36 -4.80
N ARG A 50 10.83 2.34 -5.48
CA ARG A 50 10.71 2.20 -6.94
C ARG A 50 9.60 1.26 -7.39
N ASN A 51 9.14 0.37 -6.52
CA ASN A 51 8.08 -0.60 -6.78
C ASN A 51 7.36 -0.98 -5.49
N SER A 52 6.18 -1.60 -5.60
CA SER A 52 5.36 -1.98 -4.44
C SER A 52 6.12 -2.87 -3.43
N PRO A 53 6.89 -3.89 -3.85
CA PRO A 53 7.70 -4.69 -2.92
C PRO A 53 8.73 -3.87 -2.14
N HIS A 54 9.43 -2.95 -2.82
CA HIS A 54 10.42 -2.07 -2.20
C HIS A 54 9.77 -1.08 -1.24
N LEU A 55 8.57 -0.60 -1.55
CA LEU A 55 7.78 0.25 -0.66
C LEU A 55 7.42 -0.50 0.64
N ILE A 56 6.94 -1.75 0.52
CA ILE A 56 6.60 -2.61 1.65
C ILE A 56 7.85 -2.88 2.50
N GLN A 57 8.96 -3.26 1.86
CA GLN A 57 10.23 -3.52 2.56
C GLN A 57 10.70 -2.29 3.35
N LYS A 58 10.67 -1.09 2.75
CA LYS A 58 11.04 0.13 3.46
C LYS A 58 10.09 0.45 4.61
N ALA A 59 8.78 0.29 4.40
CA ALA A 59 7.78 0.53 5.43
C ALA A 59 7.93 -0.41 6.64
N LEU A 60 8.30 -1.68 6.41
CA LEU A 60 8.63 -2.64 7.45
C LEU A 60 9.92 -2.24 8.18
N CYS A 61 10.96 -1.84 7.44
CA CYS A 61 12.24 -1.44 8.00
C CYS A 61 12.13 -0.17 8.87
N GLU A 62 11.29 0.79 8.45
CA GLU A 62 10.97 2.00 9.21
C GLU A 62 9.99 1.73 10.39
N GLY A 63 9.46 0.52 10.53
CA GLY A 63 8.47 0.18 11.57
C GLY A 63 7.11 0.85 11.38
N VAL A 64 6.84 1.39 10.19
CA VAL A 64 5.55 2.01 9.84
C VAL A 64 4.49 0.93 9.60
N LEU A 65 4.89 -0.17 8.97
CA LEU A 65 4.08 -1.35 8.76
C LEU A 65 4.45 -2.38 9.84
N LYS A 66 3.45 -2.88 10.57
CA LYS A 66 3.66 -4.01 11.49
C LYS A 66 3.43 -5.30 10.71
N ASP A 67 4.35 -6.24 10.92
CA ASP A 67 4.50 -7.51 10.21
C ASP A 67 3.18 -8.16 9.74
N VAL A 68 3.10 -8.47 8.44
CA VAL A 68 1.88 -8.93 7.74
C VAL A 68 1.92 -10.43 7.44
N ILE A 69 2.78 -11.22 8.12
CA ILE A 69 3.08 -12.60 7.70
C ILE A 69 1.86 -13.56 7.69
N THR A 70 0.65 -13.15 8.11
CA THR A 70 -0.44 -14.11 8.39
C THR A 70 -1.62 -14.13 7.41
N THR A 71 -1.80 -13.18 6.49
CA THR A 71 -3.05 -13.14 5.70
C THR A 71 -2.87 -13.66 4.27
N ALA A 72 -2.84 -14.99 4.18
CA ALA A 72 -3.27 -15.81 3.04
C ALA A 72 -2.65 -15.54 1.65
N PHE A 73 -2.06 -16.62 1.11
CA PHE A 73 -1.85 -16.90 -0.31
C PHE A 73 -3.17 -16.92 -1.12
N ASP A 74 -4.03 -15.89 -1.01
CA ASP A 74 -5.24 -15.77 -1.83
C ASP A 74 -4.89 -15.07 -3.15
N GLN A 75 -4.12 -15.77 -3.99
CA GLN A 75 -4.12 -15.50 -5.43
C GLN A 75 -5.29 -16.25 -6.07
N ASN A 76 -6.52 -15.96 -5.63
CA ASN A 76 -7.70 -16.46 -6.32
C ASN A 76 -8.20 -15.41 -7.33
N HIS A 77 -8.09 -15.80 -8.60
CA HIS A 77 -8.98 -15.39 -9.69
C HIS A 77 -8.83 -13.97 -10.26
N LEU A 78 -8.22 -13.87 -11.46
CA LEU A 78 -8.84 -13.36 -12.70
C LEU A 78 -7.76 -12.97 -13.73
N LYS A 79 -7.41 -13.91 -14.60
CA LYS A 79 -7.35 -13.67 -16.05
C LYS A 79 -7.77 -14.97 -16.75
N GLY A 80 -9.03 -15.02 -17.15
CA GLY A 80 -9.45 -15.83 -18.29
C GLY A 80 -8.93 -15.22 -19.59
#